data_AF-A0A9Q0ME32-F1
#
_entry.id   AF-A0A9Q0ME32-F1
#
_cell.length_a   1.000
_cell.length_b   1.000
_cell.length_c   1.000
_cell.angle_alpha   90.00
_cell.angle_beta   90.00
_cell.angle_gamma   90.00
#
_symmetry.space_group_name_H-M   'P 1'
#
loop_
_entity.id
_entity.type
_entity.pdbx_description
1 polymer ?
#
loop_
_entity_poly.entity_id
_entity_poly.type
_entity_poly.pdbx_seq_one_letter_code
_entity_poly.pdbx_strand_id
1 'polypeptide(L)'
;MTNPKGYRRGTRYLFSRKFRHHGTEKLSTFLKVYKRGDIVDIKGNGAFHKGMPHKFYHGKTGRVYNVTKHAVGVIVNKRVRTRVIPKKINVRIEHVSHSTCRQDFLDRLKQNDLKKKEAKIEGKTFVLKRQPKQQREGRFVRVSPINKPLNLQPLPYELIA
;
A
#
# COMPACT_ATOMS: atom_id res chain seq x y z
N MET A 1 -5.82 -36.94 6.98
CA MET A 1 -5.35 -36.70 5.60
C MET A 1 -4.46 -35.47 5.53
N THR A 2 -3.25 -35.59 4.98
CA THR A 2 -2.36 -34.44 4.74
C THR A 2 -2.69 -33.77 3.43
N ASN A 3 -2.65 -32.43 3.41
CA ASN A 3 -2.87 -31.68 2.19
C ASN A 3 -1.68 -31.78 1.21
N PRO A 4 -1.91 -31.62 -0.11
CA PRO A 4 -0.83 -31.60 -1.10
C PRO A 4 0.11 -30.39 -0.88
N LYS A 5 1.39 -30.54 -1.27
CA LYS A 5 2.46 -29.55 -1.06
C LYS A 5 2.83 -28.76 -2.33
N GLY A 6 1.93 -28.71 -3.32
CA GLY A 6 2.16 -28.04 -4.61
C GLY A 6 2.39 -26.52 -4.49
N TYR A 7 3.23 -25.98 -5.37
CA TYR A 7 3.67 -24.58 -5.35
C TYR A 7 2.52 -23.56 -5.43
N ARG A 8 1.48 -23.86 -6.22
CA ARG A 8 0.28 -23.02 -6.40
C ARG A 8 -0.97 -23.54 -5.67
N ARG A 9 -0.80 -24.40 -4.66
CA ARG A 9 -1.96 -24.88 -3.89
C ARG A 9 -2.69 -23.71 -3.23
N GLY A 10 -4.01 -23.65 -3.38
CA GLY A 10 -4.86 -22.66 -2.71
C GLY A 10 -4.73 -21.25 -3.29
N THR A 11 -4.33 -21.10 -4.55
CA THR A 11 -4.18 -19.79 -5.20
C THR A 11 -5.27 -19.47 -6.22
N ARG A 12 -6.44 -20.14 -6.15
CA ARG A 12 -7.55 -20.00 -7.10
C ARG A 12 -7.95 -18.53 -7.29
N TYR A 13 -8.24 -17.84 -6.20
CA TYR A 13 -8.60 -16.42 -6.21
C TYR A 13 -7.39 -15.47 -6.04
N LEU A 14 -6.29 -15.97 -5.47
CA LEU A 14 -5.11 -15.14 -5.18
C LEU A 14 -4.39 -14.71 -6.45
N PHE A 15 -4.29 -15.60 -7.45
CA PHE A 15 -3.70 -15.28 -8.75
C PHE A 15 -4.76 -15.09 -9.85
N SER A 16 -6.05 -15.06 -9.54
CA SER A 16 -7.07 -14.77 -10.55
C SER A 16 -6.97 -13.32 -11.01
N ARG A 17 -7.28 -13.08 -12.28
CA ARG A 17 -7.49 -11.72 -12.79
C ARG A 17 -8.78 -11.14 -12.19
N LYS A 18 -8.81 -9.83 -12.04
CA LYS A 18 -10.02 -9.12 -11.63
C LYS A 18 -11.08 -9.22 -12.74
N PHE A 19 -12.35 -9.17 -12.36
CA PHE A 19 -13.48 -9.16 -13.28
C PHE A 19 -13.32 -8.08 -14.35
N ARG A 20 -13.58 -8.42 -15.62
CA ARG A 20 -13.42 -7.52 -16.79
C ARG A 20 -12.02 -6.89 -16.94
N HIS A 21 -10.99 -7.50 -16.35
CA HIS A 21 -9.58 -7.11 -16.52
C HIS A 21 -8.73 -8.27 -17.07
N HIS A 22 -9.31 -9.08 -17.94
CA HIS A 22 -8.64 -10.15 -18.66
C HIS A 22 -8.01 -9.62 -19.96
N GLY A 23 -7.12 -10.40 -20.58
CA GLY A 23 -6.44 -10.03 -21.83
C GLY A 23 -5.12 -9.29 -21.63
N THR A 24 -4.78 -8.43 -22.58
CA THR A 24 -3.50 -7.73 -22.66
C THR A 24 -3.30 -6.76 -21.49
N GLU A 25 -2.12 -6.79 -20.87
CA GLU A 25 -1.76 -5.87 -19.79
C GLU A 25 -1.38 -4.50 -20.35
N LYS A 26 -1.64 -3.43 -19.58
CA LYS A 26 -1.29 -2.06 -19.99
C LYS A 26 0.22 -1.90 -20.15
N LEU A 27 0.64 -1.19 -21.20
CA LEU A 27 2.06 -0.89 -21.49
C LEU A 27 2.77 -0.16 -20.34
N SER A 28 2.03 0.62 -19.56
CA SER A 28 2.55 1.31 -18.36
C SER A 28 3.13 0.35 -17.32
N THR A 29 2.76 -0.94 -17.32
CA THR A 29 3.38 -1.94 -16.44
C THR A 29 4.83 -2.21 -16.84
N PHE A 30 5.11 -2.27 -18.14
CA PHE A 30 6.43 -2.61 -18.68
C PHE A 30 7.38 -1.40 -18.73
N LEU A 31 6.83 -0.19 -18.93
CA LEU A 31 7.61 1.05 -19.03
C LEU A 31 8.06 1.62 -17.68
N LYS A 32 7.66 0.99 -16.56
CA LYS A 32 8.10 1.41 -15.22
C LYS A 32 9.59 1.12 -15.03
N VAL A 33 10.34 2.16 -14.68
CA VAL A 33 11.76 2.05 -14.35
C VAL A 33 11.92 1.66 -12.89
N TYR A 34 12.74 0.64 -12.63
CA TYR A 34 13.12 0.21 -11.29
C TYR A 34 14.62 0.37 -11.09
N LYS A 35 15.02 0.95 -9.97
CA LYS A 35 16.42 1.14 -9.58
C LYS A 35 16.74 0.34 -8.33
N ARG A 36 18.03 0.09 -8.12
CA ARG A 36 18.50 -0.54 -6.86
C ARG A 36 18.15 0.36 -5.69
N GLY A 37 17.53 -0.22 -4.69
CA GLY A 37 17.10 0.48 -3.48
C GLY A 37 15.66 0.96 -3.46
N ASP A 38 14.93 0.86 -4.59
CA ASP A 38 13.51 1.18 -4.63
C ASP A 38 12.69 0.24 -3.74
N ILE A 39 11.62 0.77 -3.17
CA ILE A 39 10.65 0.00 -2.38
C ILE A 39 9.52 -0.42 -3.29
N VAL A 40 9.30 -1.73 -3.38
CA VAL A 40 8.36 -2.32 -4.32
C VAL A 40 7.41 -3.28 -3.62
N ASP A 41 6.17 -3.28 -4.09
CA ASP A 41 5.11 -4.19 -3.68
C ASP A 41 5.01 -5.34 -4.69
N ILE A 42 4.85 -6.56 -4.17
CA ILE A 42 4.78 -7.78 -4.98
C ILE A 42 3.32 -8.23 -5.07
N LYS A 43 2.79 -8.28 -6.28
CA LYS A 43 1.45 -8.78 -6.57
C LYS A 43 1.48 -9.68 -7.81
N GLY A 44 1.36 -10.99 -7.59
CA GLY A 44 1.36 -11.96 -8.67
C GLY A 44 0.20 -11.73 -9.65
N ASN A 45 0.54 -11.72 -10.94
CA ASN A 45 -0.40 -11.55 -12.05
C ASN A 45 -0.62 -12.91 -12.73
N GLY A 46 -1.84 -13.43 -12.67
CA GLY A 46 -2.18 -14.75 -13.24
C GLY A 46 -1.99 -14.88 -14.75
N ALA A 47 -1.98 -13.77 -15.50
CA ALA A 47 -1.79 -13.79 -16.95
C ALA A 47 -0.36 -14.13 -17.36
N PHE A 48 0.63 -13.86 -16.50
CA PHE A 48 2.05 -14.11 -16.77
C PHE A 48 2.57 -15.21 -15.85
N HIS A 49 2.93 -16.35 -16.40
CA HIS A 49 3.38 -17.50 -15.60
C HIS A 49 4.88 -17.45 -15.26
N LYS A 50 5.69 -16.83 -16.12
CA LYS A 50 7.16 -16.75 -15.95
C LYS A 50 7.52 -15.77 -14.84
N GLY A 51 8.49 -16.12 -14.01
CA GLY A 51 8.97 -15.27 -12.91
C GLY A 51 7.90 -14.92 -11.87
N MET A 52 6.83 -15.71 -11.79
CA MET A 52 5.74 -15.53 -10.83
C MET A 52 6.23 -15.79 -9.39
N PRO A 53 5.92 -14.91 -8.43
CA PRO A 53 6.32 -15.11 -7.05
C PRO A 53 5.53 -16.27 -6.41
N HIS A 54 6.15 -16.96 -5.46
CA HIS A 54 5.41 -17.91 -4.60
C HIS A 54 4.30 -17.17 -3.82
N LYS A 55 3.16 -17.83 -3.59
CA LYS A 55 1.98 -17.26 -2.91
C LYS A 55 2.28 -16.57 -1.58
N PHE A 56 3.32 -17.01 -0.86
CA PHE A 56 3.77 -16.39 0.38
C PHE A 56 4.18 -14.92 0.21
N TYR A 57 4.78 -14.57 -0.92
CA TYR A 57 5.27 -13.22 -1.20
C TYR A 57 4.20 -12.31 -1.82
N HIS A 58 3.01 -12.82 -2.11
CA HIS A 58 1.90 -12.00 -2.60
C HIS A 58 1.48 -10.99 -1.52
N GLY A 59 1.37 -9.72 -1.88
CA GLY A 59 1.06 -8.62 -0.97
C GLY A 59 2.20 -8.27 -0.01
N LYS A 60 3.43 -8.72 -0.29
CA LYS A 60 4.61 -8.33 0.50
C LYS A 60 5.36 -7.20 -0.19
N THR A 61 5.90 -6.31 0.62
CA THR A 61 6.77 -5.22 0.21
C THR A 61 8.22 -5.62 0.44
N GLY A 62 9.11 -5.19 -0.45
CA GLY A 62 10.54 -5.44 -0.34
C GLY A 62 11.36 -4.33 -0.97
N ARG A 63 12.68 -4.51 -0.92
CA ARG A 63 13.65 -3.56 -1.50
C ARG A 63 14.37 -4.21 -2.67
N VAL A 64 14.51 -3.46 -3.77
CA VAL A 64 15.24 -3.93 -4.95
C VAL A 64 16.73 -4.04 -4.65
N TYR A 65 17.32 -5.21 -4.88
CA TYR A 65 18.78 -5.43 -4.75
C TYR A 65 19.46 -5.60 -6.10
N ASN A 66 18.77 -6.15 -7.09
CA ASN A 66 19.30 -6.35 -8.44
C ASN A 66 18.26 -6.03 -9.51
N VAL A 67 18.72 -5.62 -10.69
CA VAL A 67 17.88 -5.33 -11.85
C VAL A 67 18.44 -6.08 -13.04
N THR A 68 17.59 -6.77 -13.78
CA THR A 68 17.93 -7.56 -14.97
C THR A 68 17.03 -7.15 -16.15
N LYS A 69 17.27 -7.71 -17.35
CA LYS A 69 16.56 -7.32 -18.59
C LYS A 69 15.02 -7.33 -18.48
N HIS A 70 14.46 -8.30 -17.77
CA HIS A 70 12.99 -8.50 -17.68
C HIS A 70 12.47 -8.67 -16.25
N ALA A 71 13.36 -8.64 -15.25
CA ALA A 71 13.03 -9.00 -13.88
C ALA A 71 13.82 -8.17 -12.88
N VAL A 72 13.27 -8.10 -11.68
CA VAL A 72 13.83 -7.38 -10.55
C VAL A 72 14.10 -8.38 -9.42
N GLY A 73 15.29 -8.28 -8.85
CA GLY A 73 15.66 -8.98 -7.63
C GLY A 73 15.18 -8.18 -6.43
N VAL A 74 14.31 -8.77 -5.60
CA VAL A 74 13.72 -8.13 -4.42
C VAL A 74 14.14 -8.87 -3.15
N ILE A 75 14.58 -8.14 -2.13
CA ILE A 75 14.77 -8.66 -0.77
C ILE A 75 13.46 -8.46 -0.01
N VAL A 76 12.88 -9.58 0.46
CA VAL A 76 11.63 -9.60 1.22
C VAL A 76 11.85 -10.33 2.54
N ASN A 77 11.31 -9.77 3.62
CA ASN A 77 11.38 -10.40 4.93
C ASN A 77 10.33 -11.51 5.05
N LYS A 78 10.81 -12.74 5.31
CA LYS A 78 9.97 -13.93 5.51
C LYS A 78 10.13 -14.44 6.93
N ARG A 79 9.04 -14.51 7.68
CA ARG A 79 9.00 -15.22 8.96
C ARG A 79 9.06 -16.72 8.73
N VAL A 80 10.03 -17.39 9.35
CA VAL A 80 10.21 -18.83 9.36
C VAL A 80 10.20 -19.29 10.81
N ARG A 81 9.05 -19.79 11.27
CA ARG A 81 8.79 -20.15 12.68
C ARG A 81 9.10 -18.97 13.63
N THR A 82 10.21 -19.04 14.34
CA THR A 82 10.63 -18.08 15.37
C THR A 82 11.38 -16.88 14.84
N ARG A 83 12.04 -16.97 13.67
CA ARG A 83 12.92 -15.92 13.14
C ARG A 83 12.41 -15.29 11.85
N VAL A 84 12.81 -14.04 11.60
CA VAL A 84 12.56 -13.33 10.34
C VAL A 84 13.83 -13.36 9.51
N ILE A 85 13.74 -13.89 8.29
CA ILE A 85 14.89 -14.07 7.40
C ILE A 85 14.69 -13.20 6.15
N PRO A 86 15.68 -12.38 5.76
CA PRO A 86 15.66 -11.69 4.48
C PRO A 86 15.85 -12.72 3.35
N LYS A 87 14.85 -12.84 2.48
CA LYS A 87 14.88 -13.74 1.32
C LYS A 87 15.04 -12.91 0.05
N LYS A 88 16.05 -13.27 -0.75
CA LYS A 88 16.25 -12.75 -2.11
C LYS A 88 15.39 -13.56 -3.07
N ILE A 89 14.52 -12.89 -3.81
CA ILE A 89 13.68 -13.49 -4.85
C ILE A 89 13.84 -12.73 -6.16
N ASN A 90 13.74 -13.43 -7.28
CA ASN A 90 13.74 -12.83 -8.61
C ASN A 90 12.31 -12.87 -9.14
N VAL A 91 11.76 -11.69 -9.41
CA VAL A 91 10.37 -11.52 -9.79
C VAL A 91 10.30 -10.69 -11.06
N ARG A 92 9.45 -11.10 -12.00
CA ARG A 92 9.23 -10.34 -13.23
C ARG A 92 8.46 -9.04 -12.99
N ILE A 93 8.66 -8.06 -13.89
CA ILE A 93 8.11 -6.69 -13.75
C ILE A 93 6.58 -6.68 -13.70
N GLU A 94 5.92 -7.61 -14.39
CA GLU A 94 4.46 -7.78 -14.42
C GLU A 94 3.84 -8.09 -13.04
N HIS A 95 4.68 -8.49 -12.08
CA HIS A 95 4.26 -8.85 -10.73
C HIS A 95 4.73 -7.85 -9.66
N VAL A 96 5.32 -6.74 -10.08
CA VAL A 96 5.94 -5.75 -9.21
C VAL A 96 5.33 -4.38 -9.49
N SER A 97 5.12 -3.59 -8.43
CA SER A 97 4.74 -2.19 -8.53
C SER A 97 5.51 -1.34 -7.53
N HIS A 98 5.79 -0.08 -7.86
CA HIS A 98 6.33 0.88 -6.90
C HIS A 98 5.37 1.09 -5.74
N SER A 99 5.92 1.18 -4.52
CA SER A 99 5.13 1.41 -3.33
C SER A 99 4.90 2.90 -3.07
N THR A 100 3.64 3.31 -2.94
CA THR A 100 3.25 4.71 -2.69
C THR A 100 3.66 5.21 -1.30
N CYS A 101 3.90 4.31 -0.34
CA CYS A 101 4.34 4.67 1.00
C CYS A 101 5.67 5.43 1.02
N ARG A 102 6.57 5.13 0.07
CA ARG A 102 7.86 5.83 -0.03
C ARG A 102 7.67 7.22 -0.64
N GLN A 103 6.73 7.37 -1.56
CA GLN A 103 6.43 8.64 -2.20
C GLN A 103 5.92 9.67 -1.18
N ASP A 104 4.92 9.29 -0.37
CA ASP A 104 4.42 10.14 0.73
C ASP A 104 5.52 10.62 1.69
N PHE A 105 6.44 9.71 2.04
CA PHE A 105 7.59 10.05 2.87
C PHE A 105 8.53 11.08 2.20
N LEU A 106 8.83 10.89 0.90
CA LEU A 106 9.72 11.78 0.15
C LEU A 106 9.10 13.15 -0.06
N ASP A 107 7.81 13.20 -0.39
CA ASP A 107 7.06 14.46 -0.57
C ASP A 107 7.04 15.25 0.75
N ARG A 108 6.81 14.57 1.87
CA ARG A 108 6.89 15.19 3.20
C ARG A 108 8.29 15.65 3.58
N LEU A 109 9.34 14.90 3.20
CA LEU A 109 10.73 15.31 3.43
C LEU A 109 11.02 16.63 2.70
N LYS A 110 10.62 16.71 1.43
CA LYS A 110 10.75 17.93 0.62
C LYS A 110 10.01 19.11 1.24
N GLN A 111 8.75 18.92 1.66
CA GLN A 111 7.96 19.95 2.33
C GLN A 111 8.60 20.42 3.64
N ASN A 112 9.12 19.49 4.45
CA ASN A 112 9.78 19.84 5.70
C ASN A 112 11.07 20.65 5.47
N ASP A 113 11.83 20.32 4.44
CA ASP A 113 13.06 21.05 4.12
C ASP A 113 12.77 22.46 3.60
N LEU A 114 11.68 22.67 2.86
CA LEU A 114 11.20 24.01 2.49
C LEU A 114 10.83 24.84 3.73
N LYS A 115 10.01 24.27 4.63
CA LYS A 115 9.61 24.93 5.88
C LYS A 115 10.80 25.29 6.77
N LYS A 116 11.84 24.46 6.80
CA LYS A 116 13.08 24.77 7.54
C LYS A 116 13.81 25.98 6.98
N LYS A 117 13.88 26.09 5.64
CA LYS A 117 14.52 27.23 4.97
C LYS A 117 13.75 28.51 5.24
N GLU A 118 12.42 28.46 5.12
CA GLU A 118 11.51 29.58 5.44
C GLU A 118 11.64 30.01 6.90
N ALA A 119 11.63 29.06 7.86
CA ALA A 119 11.87 29.34 9.28
C ALA A 119 13.18 30.06 9.54
N LYS A 120 14.26 29.64 8.86
CA LYS A 120 15.59 30.25 9.02
C LYS A 120 15.62 31.69 8.51
N ILE A 121 14.89 31.99 7.43
CA ILE A 121 14.80 33.34 6.85
C ILE A 121 13.92 34.24 7.73
N GLU A 122 12.75 33.76 8.16
CA GLU A 122 11.79 34.54 8.96
C GLU A 122 12.14 34.61 10.45
N GLY A 123 13.06 33.78 10.94
CA GLY A 123 13.40 33.66 12.36
C GLY A 123 12.32 32.97 13.21
N LYS A 124 11.33 32.31 12.58
CA LYS A 124 10.24 31.60 13.28
C LYS A 124 10.58 30.13 13.49
N THR A 125 10.04 29.53 14.56
CA THR A 125 10.18 28.10 14.82
C THR A 125 8.94 27.32 14.37
N PHE A 126 9.12 26.25 13.59
CA PHE A 126 8.04 25.34 13.20
C PHE A 126 8.17 23.96 13.87
N VAL A 127 7.04 23.37 14.26
CA VAL A 127 6.97 21.97 14.70
C VAL A 127 6.86 21.05 13.47
N LEU A 128 7.93 20.32 13.16
CA LEU A 128 8.00 19.44 11.96
C LEU A 128 7.55 17.99 12.22
N LYS A 129 7.42 17.60 13.49
CA LYS A 129 6.98 16.25 13.87
C LYS A 129 5.47 16.15 13.68
N ARG A 130 5.02 15.00 13.17
CA ARG A 130 3.59 14.69 13.07
C ARG A 130 3.02 14.50 14.47
N GLN A 131 1.82 15.02 14.69
CA GLN A 131 1.06 14.80 15.93
C GLN A 131 -0.13 13.89 15.66
N PRO A 132 -0.52 13.04 16.63
CA PRO A 132 -1.78 12.33 16.55
C PRO A 132 -2.93 13.34 16.60
N LYS A 133 -4.12 12.87 16.19
CA LYS A 133 -5.35 13.67 16.28
C LYS A 133 -5.59 14.07 17.73
N GLN A 134 -5.61 15.36 17.98
CA GLN A 134 -5.87 15.92 19.30
C GLN A 134 -7.38 15.90 19.61
N GLN A 135 -7.72 16.16 20.88
CA GLN A 135 -9.09 16.40 21.29
C GLN A 135 -9.69 17.54 20.46
N ARG A 136 -10.99 17.45 20.15
CA ARG A 136 -11.68 18.52 19.43
C ARG A 136 -11.66 19.77 20.31
N GLU A 137 -11.30 20.90 19.73
CA GLU A 137 -11.41 22.19 20.42
C GLU A 137 -12.87 22.49 20.76
N GLY A 138 -13.07 23.20 21.87
CA GLY A 138 -14.39 23.72 22.24
C GLY A 138 -14.89 24.64 21.14
N ARG A 139 -16.13 24.42 20.68
CA ARG A 139 -16.77 25.29 19.67
C ARG A 139 -18.19 25.60 20.07
N PHE A 140 -18.63 26.81 19.76
CA PHE A 140 -20.03 27.20 19.91
C PHE A 140 -20.83 26.73 18.69
N VAL A 141 -21.91 26.02 18.94
CA VAL A 141 -22.90 25.67 17.90
C VAL A 141 -24.06 26.64 18.06
N ARG A 142 -24.24 27.55 17.09
CA ARG A 142 -25.36 28.48 17.10
C ARG A 142 -26.64 27.75 16.70
N VAL A 143 -27.67 27.90 17.53
CA VAL A 143 -29.04 27.53 17.18
C VAL A 143 -29.60 28.64 16.29
N SER A 144 -30.02 28.29 15.09
CA SER A 144 -30.64 29.21 14.13
C SER A 144 -31.97 28.62 13.67
N PRO A 145 -32.84 29.39 12.98
CA PRO A 145 -34.08 28.85 12.44
C PRO A 145 -33.87 27.65 11.49
N ILE A 146 -32.68 27.54 10.88
CA ILE A 146 -32.26 26.46 9.97
C ILE A 146 -31.66 25.28 10.75
N ASN A 147 -30.90 25.54 11.81
CA ASN A 147 -30.24 24.53 12.64
C ASN A 147 -30.94 24.38 14.00
N LYS A 148 -32.24 24.08 13.96
CA LYS A 148 -33.04 23.80 15.16
C LYS A 148 -32.80 22.35 15.63
N PRO A 149 -32.65 22.11 16.94
CA PRO A 149 -32.64 20.76 17.47
C PRO A 149 -33.92 20.01 17.07
N LEU A 150 -33.76 18.82 16.48
CA LEU A 150 -34.87 17.93 16.16
C LEU A 150 -35.07 16.95 17.31
N ASN A 151 -36.30 16.89 17.82
CA ASN A 151 -36.70 15.86 18.77
C ASN A 151 -36.96 14.57 17.99
N LEU A 152 -36.07 13.59 18.12
CA LEU A 152 -36.23 12.27 17.51
C LEU A 152 -36.98 11.34 18.48
N GLN A 153 -37.83 10.48 17.94
CA GLN A 153 -38.55 9.44 18.69
C GLN A 153 -38.18 8.06 18.13
N PRO A 154 -38.12 7.01 18.98
CA PRO A 154 -37.94 5.65 18.50
C PRO A 154 -39.10 5.26 17.59
N LEU A 155 -38.78 4.62 16.47
CA LEU A 155 -39.80 4.09 15.57
C LEU A 155 -40.53 2.90 16.24
N PRO A 156 -41.83 2.75 16.01
CA PRO A 156 -42.56 1.56 16.45
C PRO A 156 -42.02 0.32 15.71
N TYR A 157 -42.19 -0.84 16.32
CA TYR A 157 -41.89 -2.11 15.67
C TYR A 157 -42.79 -2.31 14.45
N GLU A 158 -42.18 -2.60 13.30
CA GLU A 158 -42.87 -2.95 12.07
C GLU A 158 -42.21 -4.19 11.47
N LEU A 159 -43.04 -5.15 11.02
CA LEU A 159 -42.56 -6.37 10.42
C LEU A 159 -42.33 -6.12 8.92
N ILE A 160 -41.08 -5.90 8.54
CA ILE A 160 -40.66 -5.68 7.15
C ILE A 160 -40.19 -7.02 6.58
N ALA A 161 -40.87 -7.51 5.53
CA ALA A 161 -40.51 -8.71 4.77
C ALA A 161 -39.77 -8.35 3.48
#